data_AF-A0A328B5U5-F1
#
_entry.id   AF-A0A328B5U5-F1
#
_cell.length_a   1.000
_cell.length_b   1.000
_cell.length_c   1.000
_cell.angle_alpha   90.00
_cell.angle_beta   90.00
_cell.angle_gamma   90.00
#
_symmetry.space_group_name_H-M   'P 1'
#
loop_
_entity.id
_entity.type
_entity.pdbx_description
1 polymer ?
#
loop_
_entity_poly.entity_id
_entity_poly.type
_entity_poly.pdbx_seq_one_letter_code
_entity_poly.pdbx_strand_id
1 'polypeptide(L)'
;MTPLAIALALFAQDAAPAAEAAPAPPPVEDRLPTGAPKEDYPFVAWCYGALRGYLDLHDEVMPEVKRIEGQFRKPGTSLEDDLRVYAEMQADGRAKLKQFQSALTAAERASPRPINMIGAQAVRQGRSAWLTGPEVTKARKAQEWMSWALPARCEKVAAQLETRSVLMGTALKANAPADAPPSATDEPPAAEAPPSPAPETAPDAPAVSDPLSDPTS
;
A
#
# COMPACT_ATOMS: atom_id res chain seq x y z
N MET A 1 12.16 71.68 49.40
CA MET A 1 11.25 70.72 50.07
C MET A 1 9.94 70.84 49.32
N THR A 2 9.57 69.98 48.36
CA THR A 2 9.35 68.52 48.48
C THR A 2 9.36 67.90 47.07
N PRO A 3 10.21 66.89 46.76
CA PRO A 3 10.09 66.11 45.53
C PRO A 3 9.57 64.71 45.87
N LEU A 4 8.27 64.46 45.73
CA LEU A 4 7.73 63.11 45.90
C LEU A 4 6.40 62.95 45.16
N ALA A 5 6.46 62.96 43.83
CA ALA A 5 5.31 62.58 42.99
C ALA A 5 5.73 62.03 41.61
N ILE A 6 6.92 61.44 41.49
CA ILE A 6 7.36 60.73 40.27
C ILE A 6 7.88 59.36 40.68
N ALA A 7 6.99 58.48 41.15
CA ALA A 7 7.39 57.09 41.48
C ALA A 7 6.31 56.03 41.19
N LEU A 8 5.19 56.37 40.54
CA LEU A 8 4.10 55.42 40.28
C LEU A 8 3.78 55.17 38.80
N ALA A 9 4.56 55.74 37.87
CA ALA A 9 4.34 55.55 36.43
C ALA A 9 5.24 54.48 35.78
N LEU A 10 6.08 53.77 36.55
CA LEU A 10 7.11 52.84 36.02
C LEU A 10 6.80 51.35 36.20
N PHE A 11 5.65 50.97 36.77
CA PHE A 11 5.26 49.55 36.95
C PHE A 11 4.18 49.06 35.98
N ALA A 12 3.86 49.83 34.94
CA ALA A 12 2.76 49.49 34.01
C ALA A 12 3.20 49.10 32.58
N GLN A 13 4.51 48.88 32.33
CA GLN A 13 5.02 48.68 30.95
C GLN A 13 5.80 47.40 30.67
N ASP A 14 5.66 46.33 31.44
CA ASP A 14 6.28 45.04 31.04
C ASP A 14 5.45 43.80 31.34
N ALA A 15 4.15 43.89 31.08
CA ALA A 15 3.38 42.71 30.70
C ALA A 15 3.21 42.76 29.18
N ALA A 16 4.27 42.44 28.44
CA ALA A 16 4.09 41.93 27.09
C ALA A 16 3.08 40.77 27.21
N PRO A 17 1.99 40.73 26.42
CA PRO A 17 1.18 39.53 26.36
C PRO A 17 2.14 38.41 26.02
N ALA A 18 2.18 37.36 26.86
CA ALA A 18 2.90 36.15 26.56
C ALA A 18 2.44 35.72 25.18
N ALA A 19 3.29 35.97 24.18
CA ALA A 19 3.10 35.42 22.85
C ALA A 19 3.07 33.93 23.10
N GLU A 20 1.88 33.36 22.97
CA GLU A 20 1.64 31.92 23.03
C GLU A 20 2.67 31.30 22.11
N ALA A 21 3.71 30.70 22.70
CA ALA A 21 4.81 30.15 21.95
C ALA A 21 4.18 29.14 20.99
N ALA A 22 4.21 29.44 19.69
CA ALA A 22 3.66 28.55 18.68
C ALA A 22 4.22 27.15 18.97
N PRO A 23 3.37 26.11 19.00
CA PRO A 23 3.81 24.77 19.38
C PRO A 23 5.01 24.41 18.51
N ALA A 24 6.08 23.94 19.15
CA ALA A 24 7.28 23.51 18.45
C ALA A 24 6.89 22.55 17.31
N PRO A 25 7.47 22.70 16.12
CA PRO A 25 7.12 21.83 15.00
C PRO A 25 7.32 20.37 15.42
N PRO A 26 6.42 19.46 15.01
CA PRO A 26 6.55 18.06 15.37
C PRO A 26 7.92 17.52 14.90
N PRO A 27 8.47 16.50 15.59
CA PRO A 27 9.65 15.79 15.13
C PRO A 27 9.53 15.45 13.63
N VAL A 28 10.64 15.47 12.90
CA VAL A 28 10.64 15.22 11.44
C VAL A 28 9.97 13.88 11.11
N GLU A 29 10.10 12.89 11.98
CA GLU A 29 9.50 11.56 11.86
C GLU A 29 7.96 11.56 11.99
N ASP A 30 7.39 12.55 12.69
CA ASP A 30 5.94 12.68 12.87
C ASP A 30 5.27 13.54 11.80
N ARG A 31 6.05 14.30 11.01
CA ARG A 31 5.53 15.13 9.92
C ARG A 31 5.04 14.25 8.77
N LEU A 32 3.77 14.45 8.39
CA LEU A 32 3.22 13.83 7.20
C LEU A 32 3.81 14.46 5.93
N PRO A 33 4.19 13.66 4.92
CA PRO A 33 4.57 14.17 3.61
C PRO A 33 3.47 15.05 3.01
N THR A 34 3.85 16.02 2.19
CA THR A 34 2.90 16.89 1.49
C THR A 34 1.93 16.05 0.66
N GLY A 35 0.63 16.26 0.88
CA GLY A 35 -0.42 15.52 0.20
C GLY A 35 -0.68 14.11 0.72
N ALA A 36 0.05 13.62 1.73
CA ALA A 36 -0.27 12.33 2.34
C ALA A 36 -1.57 12.42 3.18
N PRO A 37 -2.46 11.41 3.12
CA PRO A 37 -3.63 11.33 4.00
C PRO A 37 -3.25 11.32 5.49
N LYS A 38 -4.17 11.75 6.35
CA LYS A 38 -3.92 11.82 7.80
C LYS A 38 -4.32 10.54 8.53
N GLU A 39 -5.32 9.84 8.00
CA GLU A 39 -5.89 8.63 8.57
C GLU A 39 -5.04 7.40 8.20
N ASP A 40 -4.92 6.45 9.12
CA ASP A 40 -3.95 5.35 9.01
C ASP A 40 -4.14 4.49 7.75
N TYR A 41 -5.38 4.08 7.44
CA TYR A 41 -5.65 3.25 6.25
C TYR A 41 -5.28 3.95 4.92
N PRO A 42 -5.83 5.14 4.59
CA PRO A 42 -5.44 5.83 3.37
C PRO A 42 -3.97 6.27 3.40
N PHE A 43 -3.37 6.54 4.57
CA PHE A 43 -1.95 6.84 4.68
C PHE A 43 -1.07 5.64 4.29
N VAL A 44 -1.37 4.44 4.79
CA VAL A 44 -0.65 3.21 4.40
C VAL A 44 -0.84 2.91 2.91
N ALA A 45 -2.04 3.14 2.37
CA ALA A 45 -2.31 3.01 0.95
C ALA A 45 -1.49 4.01 0.11
N TRP A 46 -1.34 5.25 0.59
CA TRP A 46 -0.46 6.24 -0.02
C TRP A 46 1.01 5.80 0.02
N CYS A 47 1.49 5.29 1.16
CA CYS A 47 2.85 4.74 1.29
C CYS A 47 3.10 3.59 0.32
N TYR A 48 2.12 2.69 0.14
CA TYR A 48 2.18 1.62 -0.85
C TYR A 48 2.34 2.18 -2.28
N GLY A 49 1.51 3.16 -2.65
CA GLY A 49 1.57 3.80 -3.96
C GLY A 49 2.91 4.50 -4.22
N ALA A 50 3.41 5.26 -3.24
CA ALA A 50 4.67 5.97 -3.33
C ALA A 50 5.85 5.01 -3.48
N LEU A 51 5.93 3.96 -2.64
CA LEU A 51 6.99 2.95 -2.74
C LEU A 51 6.92 2.16 -4.04
N ARG A 52 5.70 1.83 -4.51
CA ARG A 52 5.54 1.13 -5.77
C ARG A 52 6.03 1.97 -6.95
N GLY A 53 5.67 3.25 -6.98
CA GLY A 53 6.15 4.18 -8.02
C GLY A 53 7.66 4.34 -8.00
N TYR A 54 8.27 4.41 -6.81
CA TYR A 54 9.71 4.46 -6.63
C TYR A 54 10.42 3.25 -7.25
N LEU A 55 9.92 2.04 -6.96
CA LEU A 55 10.51 0.79 -7.47
C LEU A 55 10.29 0.63 -8.97
N ASP A 56 9.13 1.05 -9.50
CA ASP A 56 8.84 0.98 -10.94
C ASP A 56 9.77 1.87 -11.77
N LEU A 57 10.37 2.92 -11.19
CA LEU A 57 11.33 3.80 -11.88
C LEU A 57 12.75 3.25 -11.98
N HIS A 58 13.09 2.20 -11.24
CA HIS A 58 14.48 1.76 -11.08
C HIS A 58 15.20 1.57 -12.42
N ASP A 59 14.65 0.76 -13.33
CA ASP A 59 15.33 0.43 -14.58
C ASP A 59 15.49 1.65 -15.50
N GLU A 60 14.59 2.62 -15.38
CA GLU A 60 14.68 3.90 -16.10
C GLU A 60 15.83 4.77 -15.58
N VAL A 61 16.01 4.85 -14.25
CA VAL A 61 16.98 5.76 -13.64
C VAL A 61 18.39 5.18 -13.51
N MET A 62 18.53 3.85 -13.42
CA MET A 62 19.81 3.19 -13.14
C MET A 62 20.95 3.54 -14.11
N PRO A 63 20.73 3.76 -15.41
CA PRO A 63 21.80 4.22 -16.30
C PRO A 63 22.41 5.56 -15.86
N GLU A 64 21.57 6.51 -15.42
CA GLU A 64 22.04 7.80 -14.91
C GLU A 64 22.64 7.67 -13.51
N VAL A 65 22.07 6.84 -12.63
CA VAL A 65 22.65 6.54 -11.30
C VAL A 65 24.07 6.02 -11.46
N LYS A 66 24.28 5.03 -12.33
CA LYS A 66 25.60 4.47 -12.61
C LYS A 66 26.59 5.52 -13.14
N ARG A 67 26.12 6.45 -13.98
CA ARG A 67 26.94 7.57 -14.47
C ARG A 67 27.32 8.52 -13.34
N ILE A 68 26.37 8.89 -12.48
CA ILE A 68 26.58 9.81 -11.35
C ILE A 68 27.54 9.20 -10.33
N GLU A 69 27.29 7.96 -9.88
CA GLU A 69 28.14 7.26 -8.91
C GLU A 69 29.56 7.03 -9.46
N GLY A 70 29.68 6.76 -10.76
CA GLY A 70 30.99 6.67 -11.42
C GLY A 70 31.79 7.98 -11.42
N GLN A 71 31.11 9.13 -11.44
CA GLN A 71 31.74 10.46 -11.51
C GLN A 71 32.10 11.04 -10.13
N PHE A 72 31.29 10.77 -9.11
CA PHE A 72 31.41 11.41 -7.79
C PHE A 72 31.84 10.45 -6.67
N ARG A 73 32.54 9.38 -7.05
CA ARG A 73 32.92 8.31 -6.13
C ARG A 73 33.92 8.75 -5.07
N LYS A 74 33.79 8.22 -3.86
CA LYS A 74 34.74 8.45 -2.77
C LYS A 74 36.06 7.71 -3.05
N PRO A 75 37.22 8.30 -2.73
CA PRO A 75 38.49 7.59 -2.79
C PRO A 75 38.44 6.31 -1.95
N GLY A 76 38.91 5.18 -2.50
CA GLY A 76 38.96 3.90 -1.79
C GLY A 76 37.69 3.05 -1.84
N THR A 77 36.58 3.50 -2.45
CA THR A 77 35.40 2.65 -2.71
C THR A 77 35.40 2.10 -4.15
N SER A 78 34.63 1.05 -4.39
CA SER A 78 34.38 0.50 -5.73
C SER A 78 32.98 0.87 -6.22
N LEU A 79 32.83 1.07 -7.54
CA LEU A 79 31.51 1.32 -8.13
C LEU A 79 30.54 0.16 -7.89
N GLU A 80 31.06 -1.06 -7.82
CA GLU A 80 30.24 -2.25 -7.53
C GLU A 80 29.65 -2.20 -6.13
N ASP A 81 30.45 -1.82 -5.12
CA ASP A 81 29.97 -1.64 -3.74
C ASP A 81 28.93 -0.53 -3.64
N ASP A 82 29.16 0.60 -4.31
CA ASP A 82 28.20 1.71 -4.32
C ASP A 82 26.87 1.30 -5.00
N LEU A 83 26.95 0.49 -6.08
CA LEU A 83 25.75 0.00 -6.77
C LEU A 83 24.99 -1.09 -6.00
N ARG A 84 25.65 -1.83 -5.09
CA ARG A 84 25.00 -2.86 -4.26
C ARG A 84 23.90 -2.29 -3.38
N VAL A 85 24.07 -1.07 -2.86
CA VAL A 85 23.07 -0.39 -2.02
C VAL A 85 21.71 -0.27 -2.71
N TYR A 86 21.69 0.00 -4.01
CA TYR A 86 20.44 0.12 -4.77
C TYR A 86 19.73 -1.22 -4.95
N ALA A 87 20.47 -2.32 -5.09
CA ALA A 87 19.90 -3.67 -5.16
C ALA A 87 19.30 -4.11 -3.82
N GLU A 88 19.98 -3.80 -2.71
CA GLU A 88 19.48 -4.04 -1.35
C GLU A 88 18.21 -3.24 -1.10
N MET A 89 18.21 -1.94 -1.43
CA MET A 89 17.04 -1.07 -1.28
C MET A 89 15.84 -1.54 -2.12
N GLN A 90 16.08 -2.09 -3.32
CA GLN A 90 15.05 -2.74 -4.11
C GLN A 90 14.42 -3.95 -3.39
N ALA A 91 15.26 -4.82 -2.81
CA ALA A 91 14.80 -6.01 -2.10
C ALA A 91 13.99 -5.63 -0.86
N ASP A 92 14.50 -4.68 -0.08
CA ASP A 92 13.83 -4.10 1.08
C ASP A 92 12.50 -3.45 0.70
N GLY A 93 12.47 -2.67 -0.38
CA GLY A 93 11.25 -2.05 -0.88
C GLY A 93 10.18 -3.09 -1.25
N ARG A 94 10.56 -4.20 -1.89
CA ARG A 94 9.63 -5.29 -2.19
C ARG A 94 9.10 -5.98 -0.93
N ALA A 95 9.93 -6.14 0.10
CA ALA A 95 9.48 -6.69 1.38
C ALA A 95 8.46 -5.75 2.05
N LYS A 96 8.75 -4.45 2.10
CA LYS A 96 7.85 -3.42 2.65
C LYS A 96 6.52 -3.33 1.87
N LEU A 97 6.54 -3.47 0.53
CA LEU A 97 5.30 -3.54 -0.25
C LEU A 97 4.39 -4.69 0.18
N LYS A 98 4.95 -5.87 0.46
CA LYS A 98 4.17 -7.01 0.97
C LYS A 98 3.56 -6.72 2.34
N GLN A 99 4.33 -6.10 3.24
CA GLN A 99 3.83 -5.67 4.55
C GLN A 99 2.66 -4.69 4.42
N PHE A 100 2.78 -3.67 3.57
CA PHE A 100 1.71 -2.70 3.33
C PHE A 100 0.48 -3.37 2.71
N GLN A 101 0.66 -4.28 1.75
CA GLN A 101 -0.43 -5.04 1.18
C GLN A 101 -1.16 -5.89 2.24
N SER A 102 -0.43 -6.51 3.17
CA SER A 102 -1.00 -7.28 4.27
C SER A 102 -1.84 -6.38 5.19
N ALA A 103 -1.29 -5.25 5.61
CA ALA A 103 -1.98 -4.27 6.46
C ALA A 103 -3.28 -3.75 5.82
N LEU A 104 -3.24 -3.41 4.53
CA LEU A 104 -4.43 -2.96 3.79
C LEU A 104 -5.49 -4.05 3.68
N THR A 105 -5.08 -5.27 3.36
CA THR A 105 -6.00 -6.42 3.25
C THR A 105 -6.66 -6.72 4.60
N ALA A 106 -5.89 -6.70 5.69
CA ALA A 106 -6.42 -6.89 7.03
C ALA A 106 -7.44 -5.79 7.39
N ALA A 107 -7.13 -4.53 7.11
CA ALA A 107 -8.01 -3.40 7.37
C ALA A 107 -9.31 -3.47 6.56
N GLU A 108 -9.24 -3.85 5.29
CA GLU A 108 -10.42 -4.02 4.43
C GLU A 108 -11.35 -5.12 4.95
N ARG A 109 -10.79 -6.26 5.38
CA ARG A 109 -11.57 -7.37 5.94
C ARG A 109 -12.24 -7.04 7.27
N ALA A 110 -11.55 -6.27 8.12
CA ALA A 110 -12.02 -5.88 9.45
C ALA A 110 -12.98 -4.68 9.43
N SER A 111 -13.05 -3.95 8.32
CA SER A 111 -13.92 -2.79 8.19
C SER A 111 -15.39 -3.23 8.12
N PRO A 112 -16.33 -2.50 8.74
CA PRO A 112 -17.77 -2.74 8.59
C PRO A 112 -18.33 -2.22 7.25
N ARG A 113 -17.55 -1.43 6.50
CA ARG A 113 -17.92 -0.86 5.20
C ARG A 113 -16.80 -1.09 4.17
N PRO A 114 -17.10 -1.24 2.87
CA PRO A 114 -16.05 -1.27 1.85
C PRO A 114 -15.22 0.02 1.84
N ILE A 115 -13.92 -0.09 2.08
CA ILE A 115 -12.96 1.05 2.10
C ILE A 115 -11.93 0.98 0.97
N ASN A 116 -11.93 -0.09 0.17
CA ASN A 116 -10.98 -0.34 -0.92
C ASN A 116 -10.91 0.82 -1.94
N MET A 117 -12.01 1.52 -2.21
CA MET A 117 -12.01 2.67 -3.13
C MET A 117 -11.21 3.86 -2.59
N ILE A 118 -11.26 4.10 -1.28
CA ILE A 118 -10.46 5.12 -0.60
C ILE A 118 -8.98 4.71 -0.67
N GLY A 119 -8.69 3.44 -0.41
CA GLY A 119 -7.34 2.89 -0.54
C GLY A 119 -6.80 3.06 -1.96
N ALA A 120 -7.57 2.70 -2.98
CA ALA A 120 -7.17 2.83 -4.39
C ALA A 120 -6.89 4.29 -4.79
N GLN A 121 -7.67 5.26 -4.29
CA GLN A 121 -7.40 6.68 -4.51
C GLN A 121 -6.08 7.11 -3.87
N ALA A 122 -5.84 6.71 -2.62
CA ALA A 122 -4.61 7.02 -1.92
C ALA A 122 -3.38 6.36 -2.57
N VAL A 123 -3.49 5.13 -3.07
CA VAL A 123 -2.43 4.47 -3.87
C VAL A 123 -2.08 5.31 -5.10
N ARG A 124 -3.08 5.81 -5.85
CA ARG A 124 -2.82 6.67 -7.02
C ARG A 124 -2.13 7.98 -6.61
N GLN A 125 -2.58 8.58 -5.52
CA GLN A 125 -1.98 9.80 -4.99
C GLN A 125 -0.52 9.59 -4.55
N GLY A 126 -0.22 8.47 -3.87
CA GLY A 126 1.15 8.11 -3.51
C GLY A 126 2.03 7.93 -4.74
N ARG A 127 1.54 7.20 -5.75
CA ARG A 127 2.25 6.99 -7.01
C ARG A 127 2.52 8.30 -7.75
N SER A 128 1.61 9.28 -7.66
CA SER A 128 1.77 10.56 -8.36
C SER A 128 2.99 11.38 -7.94
N ALA A 129 3.59 11.10 -6.78
CA ALA A 129 4.86 11.72 -6.37
C ALA A 129 6.00 11.47 -7.37
N TRP A 130 5.88 10.42 -8.19
CA TRP A 130 6.87 10.00 -9.18
C TRP A 130 6.53 10.37 -10.62
N LEU A 131 5.34 10.94 -10.84
CA LEU A 131 4.93 11.42 -12.15
C LEU A 131 5.60 12.76 -12.38
N THR A 132 6.58 12.77 -13.26
CA THR A 132 7.33 13.97 -13.67
C THR A 132 6.92 14.35 -15.10
N GLY A 133 6.84 15.65 -15.36
CA GLY A 133 6.56 16.15 -16.71
C GLY A 133 7.77 15.97 -17.64
N PRO A 134 7.56 16.13 -18.97
CA PRO A 134 8.60 15.94 -19.98
C PRO A 134 9.78 16.93 -19.83
N GLU A 135 9.61 18.02 -19.10
CA GLU A 135 10.62 19.03 -18.81
C GLU A 135 11.70 18.56 -17.81
N VAL A 136 11.45 17.50 -17.04
CA VAL A 136 12.41 16.99 -16.04
C VAL A 136 13.49 16.17 -16.74
N THR A 137 14.74 16.60 -16.60
CA THR A 137 15.88 15.88 -17.18
C THR A 137 16.07 14.51 -16.52
N LYS A 138 16.62 13.54 -17.27
CA LYS A 138 16.94 12.20 -16.73
C LYS A 138 17.87 12.27 -15.52
N ALA A 139 18.87 13.16 -15.56
CA ALA A 139 19.79 13.38 -14.46
C ALA A 139 19.08 13.91 -13.21
N ARG A 140 18.16 14.88 -13.36
CA ARG A 140 17.38 15.41 -12.22
C ARG A 140 16.46 14.33 -11.64
N LYS A 141 15.82 13.53 -12.48
CA LYS A 141 14.98 12.40 -12.06
C LYS A 141 15.79 11.36 -11.26
N ALA A 142 16.97 10.98 -11.76
CA ALA A 142 17.84 10.05 -11.08
C ALA A 142 18.34 10.59 -9.73
N GLN A 143 18.73 11.87 -9.66
CA GLN A 143 19.14 12.51 -8.40
C GLN A 143 18.03 12.51 -7.35
N GLU A 144 16.80 12.88 -7.75
CA GLU A 144 15.64 12.84 -6.85
C GLU A 144 15.42 11.42 -6.34
N TRP A 145 15.41 10.44 -7.24
CA TRP A 145 15.26 9.03 -6.90
C TRP A 145 16.36 8.53 -5.95
N MET A 146 17.62 8.91 -6.17
CA MET A 146 18.74 8.55 -5.27
C MET A 146 18.61 9.19 -3.88
N SER A 147 18.04 10.40 -3.80
CA SER A 147 17.89 11.13 -2.54
C SER A 147 16.63 10.77 -1.75
N TRP A 148 15.72 10.02 -2.36
CA TRP A 148 14.44 9.73 -1.75
C TRP A 148 14.52 8.52 -0.82
N ALA A 149 13.80 8.61 0.29
CA ALA A 149 13.58 7.50 1.20
C ALA A 149 12.11 7.42 1.57
N LEU A 150 11.65 6.20 1.85
CA LEU A 150 10.33 5.97 2.39
C LEU A 150 10.24 6.61 3.80
N PRO A 151 9.22 7.43 4.09
CA PRO A 151 9.05 7.98 5.43
C PRO A 151 8.94 6.86 6.48
N ALA A 152 9.75 6.93 7.55
CA ALA A 152 9.78 5.90 8.61
C ALA A 152 8.40 5.63 9.23
N ARG A 153 7.53 6.66 9.25
CA ARG A 153 6.14 6.54 9.70
C ARG A 153 5.32 5.52 8.90
N CYS A 154 5.63 5.29 7.62
CA CYS A 154 4.91 4.32 6.79
C CYS A 154 4.93 2.91 7.39
N GLU A 155 6.10 2.44 7.81
CA GLU A 155 6.27 1.10 8.40
C GLU A 155 5.59 0.98 9.76
N LYS A 156 5.77 2.00 10.61
CA LYS A 156 5.15 2.06 11.95
C LYS A 156 3.61 2.02 11.86
N VAL A 157 3.02 2.87 11.02
CA VAL A 157 1.56 2.95 10.88
C VAL A 157 1.00 1.69 10.21
N ALA A 158 1.70 1.10 9.23
CA ALA A 158 1.29 -0.16 8.62
C ALA A 158 1.23 -1.30 9.65
N ALA A 159 2.27 -1.47 10.46
CA ALA A 159 2.29 -2.50 11.51
C ALA A 159 1.16 -2.31 12.55
N GLN A 160 0.91 -1.06 12.95
CA GLN A 160 -0.17 -0.72 13.89
C GLN A 160 -1.57 -0.92 13.28
N LEU A 161 -1.74 -0.57 12.00
CA LEU A 161 -2.98 -0.80 11.26
C LEU A 161 -3.27 -2.28 11.14
N GLU A 162 -2.28 -3.08 10.73
CA GLU A 162 -2.42 -4.53 10.59
C GLU A 162 -2.79 -5.18 11.93
N THR A 163 -2.04 -4.88 12.99
CA THR A 163 -2.28 -5.43 14.34
C THR A 163 -3.71 -5.15 14.81
N ARG A 164 -4.15 -3.88 14.74
CA ARG A 164 -5.53 -3.51 15.14
C ARG A 164 -6.57 -4.17 14.24
N SER A 165 -6.33 -4.24 12.94
CA SER A 165 -7.27 -4.81 11.99
C SER A 165 -7.42 -6.32 12.17
N VAL A 166 -6.35 -7.04 12.46
CA VAL A 166 -6.41 -8.48 12.79
C VAL A 166 -7.22 -8.68 14.08
N LEU A 167 -6.96 -7.89 15.12
CA LEU A 167 -7.71 -7.96 16.39
C LEU A 167 -9.20 -7.62 16.23
N MET A 168 -9.54 -6.69 15.35
CA MET A 168 -10.93 -6.35 15.04
C MET A 168 -11.59 -7.37 14.11
N GLY A 169 -10.85 -7.91 13.15
CA GLY A 169 -11.33 -8.86 12.16
C GLY A 169 -11.65 -10.24 12.74
N THR A 170 -11.02 -10.64 13.85
CA THR A 170 -11.44 -11.83 14.60
C THR A 170 -12.83 -11.67 15.22
N ALA A 171 -13.24 -10.44 15.54
CA ALA A 171 -14.57 -10.13 16.06
C ALA A 171 -15.60 -9.77 14.97
N LEU A 172 -15.15 -9.18 13.87
CA LEU A 172 -15.98 -8.56 12.83
C LEU A 172 -15.57 -9.08 11.44
N LYS A 173 -15.95 -10.31 11.08
CA LYS A 173 -15.72 -10.86 9.72
C LYS A 173 -16.67 -10.26 8.67
N ALA A 174 -16.90 -8.95 8.69
CA ALA A 174 -17.94 -8.30 7.91
C ALA A 174 -17.67 -8.29 6.39
N ASN A 175 -16.39 -8.34 5.97
CA ASN A 175 -15.99 -8.32 4.56
C ASN A 175 -15.00 -9.45 4.21
N ALA A 176 -15.04 -10.58 4.92
CA ALA A 176 -14.30 -11.76 4.48
C ALA A 176 -14.92 -12.29 3.17
N PRO A 177 -14.12 -12.69 2.16
CA PRO A 177 -14.67 -13.44 1.04
C PRO A 177 -15.43 -14.64 1.60
N ALA A 178 -16.65 -14.87 1.13
CA ALA A 178 -17.42 -16.04 1.53
C ALA A 178 -16.56 -17.28 1.24
N ASP A 179 -16.21 -18.03 2.29
CA ASP A 179 -15.65 -19.36 2.11
C ASP A 179 -16.66 -20.13 1.24
N ALA A 180 -16.20 -20.60 0.07
CA ALA A 180 -17.04 -21.42 -0.78
C ALA A 180 -17.60 -22.56 0.08
N PRO A 181 -18.93 -22.78 0.08
CA PRO A 181 -19.50 -23.87 0.87
C PRO A 181 -18.82 -25.18 0.44
N PRO A 182 -18.54 -26.10 1.38
CA PRO A 182 -18.04 -27.42 1.03
C PRO A 182 -19.02 -28.00 0.00
N SER A 183 -18.50 -28.35 -1.18
CA SER A 183 -19.32 -29.00 -2.20
C SER A 183 -19.94 -30.25 -1.60
N ALA A 184 -21.26 -30.39 -1.74
CA ALA A 184 -22.02 -31.55 -1.32
C ALA A 184 -21.75 -32.75 -2.26
N THR A 185 -20.49 -33.16 -2.38
CA THR A 185 -20.06 -34.27 -3.23
C THR A 185 -19.00 -35.15 -2.55
N ASP A 186 -18.90 -35.08 -1.21
CA ASP A 186 -18.38 -36.21 -0.43
C ASP A 186 -19.57 -37.11 -0.06
N GLU A 187 -20.01 -37.88 -1.04
CA GLU A 187 -20.85 -39.05 -0.83
C GLU A 187 -19.92 -40.21 -0.40
N PRO A 188 -20.13 -40.85 0.76
CA PRO A 188 -19.31 -41.97 1.20
C PRO A 188 -19.47 -43.18 0.26
N PRO A 189 -18.41 -44.00 0.07
CA PRO A 189 -18.41 -45.06 -0.92
C PRO A 189 -19.45 -46.15 -0.59
N ALA A 190 -20.16 -46.58 -1.64
CA ALA A 190 -21.16 -47.62 -1.66
C ALA A 190 -20.62 -49.00 -1.18
N ALA A 191 -21.44 -49.73 -0.43
CA ALA A 191 -21.25 -51.14 -0.10
C ALA A 191 -22.15 -52.04 -0.98
N GLU A 192 -21.60 -53.14 -1.47
CA GLU A 192 -22.20 -54.15 -2.38
C GLU A 192 -23.39 -54.97 -1.78
N ALA A 193 -24.51 -54.99 -2.54
CA ALA A 193 -25.47 -56.04 -3.01
C ALA A 193 -25.65 -57.44 -2.32
N PRO A 194 -26.55 -58.40 -2.73
CA PRO A 194 -27.72 -58.49 -3.66
C PRO A 194 -28.93 -59.29 -3.02
N PRO A 195 -29.96 -59.93 -3.70
CA PRO A 195 -30.30 -60.09 -5.13
C PRO A 195 -31.79 -59.84 -5.54
N SER A 196 -32.01 -59.92 -6.86
CA SER A 196 -33.26 -59.75 -7.64
C SER A 196 -34.22 -60.97 -7.57
N PRO A 197 -35.49 -60.85 -8.05
CA PRO A 197 -35.79 -61.36 -9.40
C PRO A 197 -36.76 -60.50 -10.24
N ALA A 198 -36.63 -60.65 -11.56
CA ALA A 198 -37.42 -60.07 -12.69
C ALA A 198 -38.67 -60.95 -13.02
N PRO A 199 -39.36 -60.88 -14.19
CA PRO A 199 -39.40 -59.91 -15.33
C PRO A 199 -40.83 -59.61 -15.90
N GLU A 200 -41.00 -58.67 -16.85
CA GLU A 200 -41.77 -58.93 -18.10
C GLU A 200 -41.62 -57.82 -19.18
N THR A 201 -41.00 -58.22 -20.29
CA THR A 201 -41.24 -57.94 -21.73
C THR A 201 -41.40 -56.52 -22.33
N ALA A 202 -40.48 -56.28 -23.29
CA ALA A 202 -40.44 -55.32 -24.42
C ALA A 202 -41.60 -55.57 -25.45
N PRO A 203 -41.71 -54.92 -26.65
CA PRO A 203 -40.73 -54.21 -27.50
C PRO A 203 -41.32 -52.88 -28.10
N ASP A 204 -40.78 -52.13 -29.06
CA ASP A 204 -39.79 -52.29 -30.12
C ASP A 204 -39.32 -50.89 -30.56
N ALA A 205 -38.17 -50.82 -31.22
CA ALA A 205 -37.56 -49.61 -31.77
C ALA A 205 -38.21 -49.25 -33.16
N PRO A 206 -37.80 -48.21 -33.93
CA PRO A 206 -36.42 -47.95 -34.30
C PRO A 206 -35.99 -46.47 -34.35
N ALA A 207 -34.66 -46.32 -34.31
CA ALA A 207 -33.95 -45.14 -34.77
C ALA A 207 -34.16 -44.94 -36.28
N VAL A 208 -34.18 -43.68 -36.72
CA VAL A 208 -33.84 -43.32 -38.10
C VAL A 208 -32.77 -42.23 -38.02
N SER A 209 -31.64 -42.57 -38.60
CA SER A 209 -30.48 -41.73 -38.82
C SER A 209 -30.72 -40.74 -39.97
N ASP A 210 -29.83 -39.75 -39.97
CA ASP A 210 -29.16 -39.14 -41.11
C ASP A 210 -29.45 -37.67 -41.49
N PRO A 211 -28.39 -36.96 -41.92
CA PRO A 211 -28.23 -35.50 -41.96
C PRO A 211 -28.49 -34.95 -43.38
N LEU A 212 -28.62 -33.63 -43.49
CA LEU A 212 -28.36 -32.85 -44.70
C LEU A 212 -28.43 -31.36 -44.30
N SER A 213 -27.31 -30.63 -44.30
CA SER A 213 -26.93 -29.70 -45.38
C SER A 213 -28.09 -28.81 -45.87
N ASP A 214 -28.06 -27.51 -45.58
CA ASP A 214 -27.59 -26.51 -46.57
C ASP A 214 -27.48 -25.08 -45.97
N PRO A 215 -26.69 -24.18 -46.61
CA PRO A 215 -26.38 -22.81 -46.21
C PRO A 215 -27.32 -21.79 -46.89
N THR A 216 -26.83 -20.55 -47.09
CA THR A 216 -27.45 -19.36 -47.74
C THR A 216 -28.43 -18.56 -46.87
N SER A 217 -28.39 -17.22 -46.77
CA SER A 217 -27.81 -16.15 -47.60
C SER A 217 -27.44 -14.94 -46.73
#